data_AF-A0A8X6W8V3-F1
#
_entry.id   AF-A0A8X6W8V3-F1
#
_cell.length_a   1.000
_cell.length_b   1.000
_cell.length_c   1.000
_cell.angle_alpha   90.00
_cell.angle_beta   90.00
_cell.angle_gamma   90.00
#
_symmetry.space_group_name_H-M   'P 1'
#
loop_
_entity.id
_entity.type
_entity.pdbx_description
1 polymer ?
#
loop_
_entity_poly.entity_id
_entity_poly.type
_entity_poly.pdbx_seq_one_letter_code
_entity_poly.pdbx_strand_id
1 'polypeptide(L)'
;MVTRCLKCGKEHPTKDCDIKERQENPYCINCDTYGHTACYTKCPNFPKPKKGSPLLNRNNKKFTSNNVVEGISFANMVSGNKINNDPSPSNNNNKSERQSTPRVSPSNEINSSDFQDIIDLFKIVSNIFKQFPKLKEILPDLKKTKDFKQQALMLMDVFMD
;
A
#
# COMPACT_ATOMS: atom_id res chain seq x y z
N MET A 1 -26.65 17.94 5.28
CA MET A 1 -26.19 17.36 4.00
C MET A 1 -26.39 15.86 4.09
N VAL A 2 -27.14 15.28 3.16
CA VAL A 2 -27.33 13.82 3.11
C VAL A 2 -26.22 13.23 2.24
N THR A 3 -25.52 12.22 2.73
CA THR A 3 -24.48 11.52 1.98
C THR A 3 -25.10 10.41 1.14
N ARG A 4 -24.76 10.35 -0.15
CA ARG A 4 -25.18 9.24 -1.02
C ARG A 4 -24.17 8.10 -0.96
N CYS A 5 -24.68 6.88 -1.00
CA CYS A 5 -23.90 5.66 -1.02
C CYS A 5 -23.21 5.45 -2.37
N LEU A 6 -21.90 5.17 -2.35
CA LEU A 6 -21.12 4.90 -3.58
C LEU A 6 -21.51 3.59 -4.28
N LYS A 7 -22.16 2.66 -3.58
CA LYS A 7 -22.51 1.33 -4.12
C LYS A 7 -23.88 1.29 -4.81
N CYS A 8 -24.86 2.04 -4.30
CA CYS A 8 -26.25 1.97 -4.78
C CYS A 8 -26.91 3.34 -5.02
N GLY A 9 -26.23 4.45 -4.76
CA GLY A 9 -26.76 5.80 -4.97
C GLY A 9 -27.79 6.30 -3.96
N LYS A 10 -28.28 5.43 -3.06
CA LYS A 10 -29.28 5.79 -2.03
C LYS A 10 -28.70 6.65 -0.91
N GLU A 11 -29.58 7.27 -0.14
CA GLU A 11 -29.28 8.17 0.98
C GLU A 11 -28.88 7.41 2.25
N HIS A 12 -27.64 6.89 2.27
CA HIS A 12 -27.00 6.32 3.45
C HIS A 12 -25.47 6.33 3.29
N PRO A 13 -24.69 6.29 4.38
CA PRO A 13 -23.26 6.10 4.30
C PRO A 13 -22.92 4.70 3.75
N THR A 14 -21.89 4.60 2.91
CA THR A 14 -21.50 3.33 2.24
C THR A 14 -21.25 2.15 3.20
N LYS A 15 -20.98 2.41 4.48
CA LYS A 15 -20.80 1.39 5.53
C LYS A 15 -22.09 0.62 5.84
N ASP A 16 -23.24 1.27 5.72
CA ASP A 16 -24.56 0.72 6.07
C ASP A 16 -25.28 0.15 4.84
N CYS A 17 -24.56 -0.02 3.72
CA CYS A 17 -25.14 -0.52 2.49
C CYS A 17 -25.27 -2.06 2.51
N ASP A 18 -26.43 -2.56 2.09
CA ASP A 18 -26.72 -4.00 1.96
C ASP A 18 -25.78 -4.72 0.98
N ILE A 19 -25.27 -4.00 -0.03
CA ILE A 19 -24.36 -4.54 -1.03
C ILE A 19 -22.97 -4.73 -0.39
N LYS A 20 -22.68 -5.95 0.08
CA LYS A 20 -21.38 -6.30 0.68
C LYS A 20 -20.42 -6.90 -0.34
N GLU A 21 -20.94 -7.57 -1.36
CA GLU A 21 -20.17 -8.30 -2.35
C GLU A 21 -19.88 -7.47 -3.61
N ARG A 22 -18.85 -7.90 -4.35
CA ARG A 22 -18.50 -7.32 -5.64
C ARG A 22 -19.59 -7.65 -6.66
N GLN A 23 -20.28 -6.62 -7.14
CA GLN A 23 -21.29 -6.75 -8.18
C GLN A 23 -20.61 -6.83 -9.56
N GLU A 24 -21.06 -7.75 -10.41
CA GLU A 24 -20.64 -7.81 -11.83
C GLU A 24 -21.06 -6.55 -12.60
N ASN A 25 -22.22 -6.02 -12.25
CA ASN A 25 -22.80 -4.83 -12.89
C ASN A 25 -22.88 -3.66 -11.88
N PRO A 26 -21.79 -2.92 -11.64
CA PRO A 26 -21.74 -1.87 -10.63
C PRO A 26 -22.56 -0.63 -11.03
N TYR A 27 -23.03 0.11 -10.02
CA TYR A 27 -23.74 1.38 -10.18
C TYR A 27 -22.78 2.58 -10.21
N CYS A 28 -23.08 3.57 -11.05
CA CYS A 28 -22.33 4.82 -11.15
C CYS A 28 -23.10 6.00 -10.55
N ILE A 29 -22.63 6.54 -9.42
CA ILE A 29 -23.24 7.74 -8.78
C ILE A 29 -23.11 9.05 -9.58
N ASN A 30 -22.31 9.07 -10.65
CA ASN A 30 -22.11 10.28 -11.46
C ASN A 30 -23.13 10.41 -12.59
N CYS A 31 -23.63 9.28 -13.13
CA CYS A 31 -24.56 9.25 -14.27
C CYS A 31 -25.79 8.37 -14.02
N ASP A 32 -25.93 7.81 -12.81
CA ASP A 32 -27.06 7.02 -12.36
C ASP A 32 -27.40 5.81 -13.26
N THR A 33 -26.37 5.24 -13.91
CA THR A 33 -26.49 4.03 -14.74
C THR A 33 -25.69 2.86 -14.15
N TYR A 34 -26.09 1.65 -14.51
CA TYR A 34 -25.37 0.41 -14.22
C TYR A 34 -24.38 0.07 -15.34
N GLY A 35 -23.28 -0.60 -14.99
CA GLY A 35 -22.26 -1.08 -15.92
C GLY A 35 -20.86 -0.61 -15.60
N HIS A 36 -20.73 0.43 -14.78
CA HIS A 36 -19.45 0.99 -14.38
C HIS A 36 -19.53 1.71 -13.04
N THR A 37 -18.39 1.98 -12.43
CA THR A 37 -18.30 2.75 -11.18
C THR A 37 -18.01 4.23 -11.47
N ALA A 38 -18.21 5.10 -10.48
CA ALA A 38 -17.91 6.54 -10.61
C ALA A 38 -16.46 6.87 -11.00
N CYS A 39 -15.51 5.96 -10.75
CA CYS A 39 -14.11 6.09 -11.14
C CYS A 39 -13.83 5.76 -12.61
N TYR A 40 -14.83 5.28 -13.36
CA TYR A 40 -14.67 4.92 -14.76
C TYR A 40 -14.45 6.17 -15.63
N THR A 41 -13.25 6.25 -16.23
CA THR A 41 -12.80 7.42 -17.00
C THR A 41 -13.63 7.71 -18.24
N LYS A 42 -14.33 6.70 -18.78
CA LYS A 42 -15.23 6.86 -19.93
C LYS A 42 -16.69 7.09 -19.53
N CYS A 43 -16.98 7.35 -18.26
CA CYS A 43 -18.32 7.79 -17.84
C CYS A 43 -18.65 9.12 -18.55
N PRO A 44 -19.87 9.27 -19.12
CA PRO A 44 -20.27 10.51 -19.80
C PRO A 44 -20.21 11.72 -18.87
N ASN A 45 -20.46 11.52 -17.57
CA ASN A 45 -20.44 12.54 -16.52
C ASN A 45 -19.16 12.49 -15.68
N PHE A 46 -18.07 11.91 -16.19
CA PHE A 46 -16.81 11.88 -15.46
C PHE A 46 -16.33 13.33 -15.20
N PRO A 47 -16.00 13.71 -13.95
CA PRO A 47 -15.57 15.06 -13.62
C PRO A 47 -14.33 15.46 -14.44
N LYS A 48 -14.50 16.44 -15.34
CA LYS A 48 -13.39 16.98 -16.12
C LYS A 48 -12.67 18.04 -15.28
N PRO A 49 -11.32 18.03 -15.23
CA PRO A 49 -10.59 19.08 -14.55
C PRO A 49 -10.91 20.44 -15.18
N LYS A 50 -11.17 21.44 -14.35
CA LYS A 50 -11.42 22.82 -14.81
C LYS A 50 -10.15 23.39 -15.44
N LYS A 51 -10.27 24.11 -16.56
CA LYS A 51 -9.16 24.84 -17.19
C LYS A 51 -8.45 25.69 -16.13
N GLY A 52 -7.13 25.57 -16.00
CA GLY A 52 -6.33 26.26 -14.98
C GLY A 52 -6.18 25.53 -13.64
N SER A 53 -6.81 24.37 -13.44
CA SER A 53 -6.52 23.55 -12.25
C SER A 53 -5.08 23.02 -12.28
N PRO A 54 -4.38 22.94 -11.12
CA PRO A 54 -3.02 22.40 -11.04
C PRO A 54 -2.87 20.99 -11.65
N LEU A 55 -3.97 20.23 -11.71
CA LEU A 55 -4.03 18.89 -12.32
C LEU A 55 -3.84 18.90 -13.84
N LEU A 56 -4.30 19.94 -14.54
CA LEU A 56 -4.07 20.09 -15.99
C LEU A 56 -2.64 20.57 -16.30
N ASN A 57 -2.04 21.36 -15.40
CA ASN A 57 -0.67 21.86 -15.57
C ASN A 57 0.41 20.81 -15.22
N ARG A 58 0.04 19.63 -14.70
CA ARG A 58 0.98 18.51 -14.49
C ARG A 58 1.45 17.87 -15.80
N ASN A 59 0.65 17.91 -16.86
CA ASN A 59 1.00 17.30 -18.14
C ASN A 59 2.10 18.07 -18.89
N ASN A 60 2.37 19.32 -18.53
CA ASN A 60 3.43 20.14 -19.13
C ASN A 60 4.71 20.18 -18.28
N LYS A 61 4.71 19.61 -17.07
CA LYS A 61 5.97 19.33 -16.38
C LYS A 61 6.58 18.10 -17.04
N LYS A 62 7.35 18.32 -18.11
CA LYS A 62 8.37 17.36 -18.52
C LYS A 62 9.14 17.04 -17.24
N PHE A 63 9.04 15.81 -16.73
CA PHE A 63 9.96 15.32 -15.73
C PHE A 63 11.32 15.32 -16.42
N THR A 64 12.07 16.43 -16.31
CA THR A 64 13.46 16.47 -16.71
C THR A 64 14.17 15.57 -15.71
N SER A 65 14.52 14.36 -16.14
CA SER A 65 15.29 13.37 -15.37
C SER A 65 16.67 13.86 -14.91
N ASN A 66 17.07 15.08 -15.29
CA ASN A 66 18.43 15.59 -15.13
C ASN A 66 18.65 16.45 -13.88
N ASN A 67 17.66 16.61 -13.00
CA ASN A 67 17.89 17.21 -11.67
C ASN A 67 18.12 16.13 -10.60
N VAL A 68 18.90 15.09 -10.93
CA VAL A 68 19.49 14.24 -9.89
C VAL A 68 20.64 15.05 -9.29
N VAL A 69 20.40 15.65 -8.13
CA VAL A 69 21.50 16.20 -7.33
C VAL A 69 22.26 15.00 -6.78
N GLU A 70 23.48 14.76 -7.27
CA GLU A 70 24.37 13.70 -6.77
C GLU A 70 24.53 13.85 -5.24
N GLY A 71 24.33 12.73 -4.51
CA GLY A 71 24.43 12.70 -3.04
C GLY A 71 23.13 12.90 -2.27
N ILE A 72 21.99 13.11 -2.94
CA ILE A 72 20.68 13.20 -2.25
C ILE A 72 19.86 11.92 -2.48
N SER A 73 19.62 11.17 -1.39
CA SER A 73 18.70 10.04 -1.40
C SER A 73 17.26 10.49 -1.68
N PHE A 74 16.49 9.65 -2.35
CA PHE A 74 15.07 9.90 -2.67
C PHE A 74 14.24 10.24 -1.41
N ALA A 75 14.58 9.65 -0.26
CA ALA A 75 13.94 9.94 1.03
C ALA A 75 14.14 11.39 1.50
N ASN A 76 15.29 11.99 1.18
CA ASN A 76 15.61 13.37 1.54
C ASN A 76 14.91 14.40 0.65
N MET A 77 14.49 14.02 -0.58
CA MET A 77 13.76 14.95 -1.46
C MET A 77 12.29 15.12 -1.05
N VAL A 78 11.68 14.09 -0.46
CA VAL A 78 10.27 14.11 -0.04
C VAL A 78 10.11 14.76 1.34
N SER A 79 11.13 14.63 2.18
CA SER A 79 11.26 15.32 3.46
C SER A 79 11.66 16.76 3.15
N GLY A 80 10.73 17.72 3.20
CA GLY A 80 10.89 19.10 2.71
C GLY A 80 12.00 19.99 3.30
N ASN A 81 13.09 19.43 3.82
CA ASN A 81 14.31 20.16 4.15
C ASN A 81 15.05 20.54 2.87
N LYS A 82 14.88 21.79 2.45
CA LYS A 82 15.85 22.41 1.54
C LYS A 82 17.18 22.52 2.29
N ILE A 83 18.14 21.68 1.93
CA ILE A 83 19.54 21.88 2.29
C ILE A 83 20.01 23.08 1.48
N ASN A 84 20.00 24.27 2.09
CA ASN A 84 20.69 25.43 1.54
C ASN A 84 22.18 25.22 1.84
N ASN A 85 22.95 24.81 0.84
CA ASN A 85 24.41 24.90 0.90
C ASN A 85 24.81 26.30 0.41
N ASP A 86 24.88 27.24 1.33
CA ASP A 86 25.69 28.46 1.19
C ASP A 86 26.56 28.53 2.46
N PRO A 87 27.90 28.62 2.38
CA PRO A 87 28.74 28.51 3.55
C PRO A 87 28.92 29.90 4.16
N SER A 88 28.19 30.22 5.23
CA SER A 88 28.67 31.17 6.25
C SER A 88 27.87 31.11 7.54
N PRO A 89 28.51 31.31 8.71
CA PRO A 89 27.93 30.98 10.00
C PRO A 89 27.17 32.17 10.58
N SER A 90 25.91 31.97 10.98
CA SER A 90 25.34 32.78 12.05
C SER A 90 24.18 32.10 12.74
N ASN A 91 24.48 31.72 13.99
CA ASN A 91 23.63 31.69 15.17
C ASN A 91 22.12 31.61 14.95
N ASN A 92 21.63 30.40 15.19
CA ASN A 92 20.27 30.13 15.60
C ASN A 92 19.94 30.93 16.86
N ASN A 93 18.90 31.75 16.79
CA ASN A 93 17.89 31.87 17.84
C ASN A 93 16.66 32.48 17.20
N ASN A 94 15.63 31.66 16.99
CA ASN A 94 14.23 32.00 17.29
C ASN A 94 13.35 30.78 16.98
N LYS A 95 12.93 30.10 18.04
CA LYS A 95 11.80 29.17 18.03
C LYS A 95 10.55 29.96 17.63
N SER A 96 9.86 29.54 16.59
CA SER A 96 8.44 29.84 16.41
C SER A 96 7.69 28.52 16.35
N GLU A 97 7.05 28.22 17.47
CA GLU A 97 5.97 27.24 17.58
C GLU A 97 4.93 27.50 16.49
N ARG A 98 4.68 26.51 15.63
CA ARG A 98 3.42 26.42 14.90
C ARG A 98 2.80 25.05 15.14
N GLN A 99 1.77 25.14 15.97
CA GLN A 99 0.65 24.25 16.25
C GLN A 99 0.37 23.20 15.18
N SER A 100 0.43 21.94 15.60
CA SER A 100 0.16 20.73 14.84
C SER A 100 -1.33 20.55 14.55
N THR A 101 -1.68 20.36 13.28
CA THR A 101 -2.98 19.81 12.87
C THR A 101 -2.98 18.28 13.02
N PRO A 102 -4.07 17.62 13.46
CA PRO A 102 -4.09 16.16 13.63
C PRO A 102 -4.02 15.48 12.26
N ARG A 103 -2.89 14.81 11.99
CA ARG A 103 -2.74 13.90 10.87
C ARG A 103 -3.42 12.59 11.26
N VAL A 104 -4.57 12.28 10.66
CA VAL A 104 -5.09 10.91 10.66
C VAL A 104 -4.18 10.10 9.74
N SER A 105 -3.13 9.53 10.33
CA SER A 105 -2.38 8.44 9.71
C SER A 105 -3.31 7.22 9.60
N PRO A 106 -3.27 6.44 8.51
CA PRO A 106 -3.69 5.05 8.61
C PRO A 106 -2.74 4.42 9.63
N SER A 107 -3.23 4.20 10.86
CA SER A 107 -2.50 3.53 11.93
C SER A 107 -2.44 2.02 11.60
N ASN A 108 -1.66 1.68 10.59
CA ASN A 108 -0.91 0.45 10.62
C ASN A 108 0.46 0.84 11.17
N GLU A 109 0.48 1.30 12.42
CA GLU A 109 1.71 1.36 13.18
C GLU A 109 2.09 -0.10 13.42
N ILE A 110 2.93 -0.65 12.53
CA ILE A 110 3.62 -1.89 12.81
C ILE A 110 4.50 -1.56 14.01
N ASN A 111 4.09 -2.01 15.19
CA ASN A 111 4.86 -1.75 16.39
C ASN A 111 6.21 -2.44 16.26
N SER A 112 7.26 -1.87 16.87
CA SER A 112 8.57 -2.54 16.89
C SER A 112 8.48 -3.95 17.50
N SER A 113 7.48 -4.21 18.36
CA SER A 113 7.16 -5.55 18.88
C SER A 113 6.72 -6.50 17.76
N ASP A 114 5.79 -6.09 16.91
CA ASP A 114 5.21 -6.93 15.86
C ASP A 114 6.28 -7.33 14.83
N PHE A 115 7.23 -6.44 14.56
CA PHE A 115 8.37 -6.73 13.70
C PHE A 115 9.38 -7.69 14.36
N GLN A 116 9.59 -7.59 15.68
CA GLN A 116 10.42 -8.57 16.41
C GLN A 116 9.76 -9.95 16.43
N ASP A 117 8.45 -10.01 16.62
CA ASP A 117 7.70 -11.27 16.60
C ASP A 117 7.84 -11.98 15.23
N ILE A 118 7.80 -11.22 14.13
CA ILE A 118 8.03 -11.74 12.78
C ILE A 118 9.48 -12.23 12.60
N ILE A 119 10.46 -11.48 13.10
CA ILE A 119 11.87 -11.88 13.05
C ILE A 119 12.09 -13.17 13.84
N ASP A 120 11.52 -13.27 15.03
CA ASP A 120 11.69 -14.42 15.91
C ASP A 120 10.98 -15.65 15.34
N LEU A 121 9.80 -15.48 14.73
CA LEU A 121 9.15 -16.53 13.94
C LEU A 121 10.06 -17.02 12.81
N PHE A 122 10.69 -16.11 12.06
CA PHE A 122 11.60 -16.47 10.98
C PHE A 122 12.86 -17.18 11.49
N LYS A 123 13.42 -16.77 12.64
CA LYS A 123 14.55 -17.46 13.27
C LYS A 123 14.19 -18.88 13.68
N ILE A 124 13.01 -19.09 14.29
CA ILE A 124 12.53 -20.41 14.69
C ILE A 124 12.38 -21.31 13.46
N VAL A 125 11.68 -20.82 12.43
CA VAL A 125 11.49 -21.55 11.17
C VAL A 125 12.83 -21.89 10.53
N SER A 126 13.75 -20.93 10.45
CA SER A 126 15.10 -21.14 9.92
C SER A 126 15.87 -22.21 10.70
N ASN A 127 15.75 -22.23 12.03
CA ASN A 127 16.39 -23.22 12.88
C ASN A 127 15.83 -24.63 12.64
N ILE A 128 14.51 -24.77 12.51
CA ILE A 128 13.84 -26.04 12.15
C ILE A 128 14.37 -26.55 10.81
N PHE A 129 14.43 -25.68 9.78
CA PHE A 129 14.97 -26.07 8.47
C PHE A 129 16.47 -26.43 8.47
N LYS A 130 17.23 -26.01 9.50
CA LYS A 130 18.62 -26.47 9.69
C LYS A 130 18.68 -27.85 10.33
N GLN A 131 17.75 -28.16 11.23
CA GLN A 131 17.67 -29.45 11.92
C GLN A 131 17.23 -30.58 10.98
N PHE A 132 16.42 -30.26 9.96
CA PHE A 132 15.95 -31.24 8.97
C PHE A 132 16.51 -30.94 7.57
N PRO A 133 17.79 -31.25 7.30
CA PRO A 133 18.39 -31.03 5.97
C PRO A 133 17.70 -31.84 4.88
N LYS A 134 17.24 -33.06 5.21
CA LYS A 134 16.47 -33.95 4.32
C LYS A 134 15.16 -33.33 3.83
N LEU A 135 14.57 -32.39 4.58
CA LEU A 135 13.35 -31.69 4.17
C LEU A 135 13.55 -30.87 2.88
N LYS A 136 14.76 -30.35 2.67
CA LYS A 136 15.10 -29.60 1.45
C LYS A 136 15.17 -30.51 0.22
N GLU A 137 15.58 -31.75 0.42
CA GLU A 137 15.75 -32.75 -0.64
C GLU A 137 14.39 -33.30 -1.11
N ILE A 138 13.43 -33.46 -0.20
CA ILE A 138 12.08 -33.94 -0.53
C ILE A 138 11.13 -32.84 -1.04
N LEU A 139 11.48 -31.56 -0.86
CA LEU A 139 10.68 -30.41 -1.31
C LEU A 139 10.31 -30.41 -2.81
N PRO A 140 11.23 -30.71 -3.76
CA PRO A 140 10.88 -30.82 -5.18
C PRO A 140 9.87 -31.94 -5.45
N ASP A 141 9.91 -33.03 -4.68
CA ASP A 141 9.02 -34.17 -4.89
C ASP A 141 7.65 -33.94 -4.24
N LEU A 142 7.62 -33.30 -3.06
CA LEU A 142 6.39 -32.76 -2.45
C LEU A 142 5.61 -31.84 -3.41
N LYS A 143 6.32 -30.99 -4.18
CA LYS A 143 5.69 -30.09 -5.17
C LYS A 143 5.09 -30.82 -6.37
N LYS A 144 5.62 -32.00 -6.73
CA LYS A 144 5.14 -32.80 -7.87
C LYS A 144 3.95 -33.68 -7.46
N THR A 145 3.94 -34.17 -6.23
CA THR A 145 2.88 -35.03 -5.71
C THR A 145 1.60 -34.23 -5.50
N LYS A 146 0.51 -34.65 -6.15
CA LYS A 146 -0.81 -33.99 -6.02
C LYS A 146 -1.67 -34.55 -4.88
N ASP A 147 -1.37 -35.76 -4.41
CA ASP A 147 -2.13 -36.44 -3.37
C ASP A 147 -1.63 -36.05 -1.98
N PHE A 148 -2.54 -35.51 -1.16
CA PHE A 148 -2.26 -35.09 0.22
C PHE A 148 -1.77 -36.23 1.10
N LYS A 149 -2.31 -37.45 0.92
CA LYS A 149 -1.91 -38.61 1.75
C LYS A 149 -0.45 -38.99 1.50
N GLN A 150 -0.02 -38.94 0.24
CA GLN A 150 1.36 -39.23 -0.13
C GLN A 150 2.32 -38.15 0.36
N GLN A 151 1.93 -36.87 0.27
CA GLN A 151 2.71 -35.77 0.85
C GLN A 151 2.92 -35.94 2.37
N ALA A 152 1.88 -36.35 3.10
CA ALA A 152 1.95 -36.58 4.54
C ALA A 152 2.88 -37.76 4.90
N LEU A 153 2.85 -38.85 4.13
CA LEU A 153 3.75 -39.99 4.33
C LEU A 153 5.21 -39.60 4.10
N MET A 154 5.51 -38.89 3.00
CA MET A 154 6.87 -38.42 2.70
C MET A 154 7.42 -37.47 3.78
N LEU A 155 6.54 -36.65 4.38
CA LEU A 155 6.93 -35.80 5.51
C LEU A 155 7.20 -36.62 6.78
N MET A 156 6.36 -37.62 7.08
CA MET A 156 6.56 -38.49 8.25
C MET A 156 7.90 -39.24 8.18
N ASP A 157 8.29 -39.73 7.00
CA ASP A 157 9.58 -40.41 6.81
C ASP A 157 10.78 -39.49 7.13
N VAL A 158 10.68 -38.20 6.81
CA VAL A 158 11.74 -37.21 7.10
C VAL A 158 11.84 -36.86 8.59
N PHE A 159 10.77 -37.03 9.36
CA PHE A 159 10.76 -36.75 10.80
C PHE A 159 11.07 -37.97 11.68
N MET A 160 11.07 -39.18 11.11
CA MET A 160 11.32 -40.44 11.83
C MET A 160 12.76 -40.96 11.68
N ASP A 161 13.56 -40.33 10.82
CA ASP A 161 15.02 -40.52 10.69
C ASP A 161 15.82 -39.65 11.67
#